data_AF-S6UP09-F1
#
_entry.id   AF-S6UP09-F1
#
_cell.length_a   1.000
_cell.length_b   1.000
_cell.length_c   1.000
_cell.angle_alpha   90.00
_cell.angle_beta   90.00
_cell.angle_gamma   90.00
#
_symmetry.space_group_name_H-M   'P 1'
#
loop_
_entity.id
_entity.type
_entity.pdbx_description
1 polymer ?
#
loop_
_entity_poly.entity_id
_entity_poly.type
_entity_poly.pdbx_seq_one_letter_code
_entity_poly.pdbx_strand_id
1 'polypeptide(L)' 'MLEVSAHQGDGMQSLQSQLDGHISVFVGQSGVGKSSLVNSLLPETDT' A
#
# COMPACT_ATOMS: atom_id res chain seq x y z
N MET A 1 -9.14 -1.76 -12.73
CA MET A 1 -9.32 -1.45 -11.29
C MET A 1 -8.49 -2.46 -10.53
N LEU A 2 -7.66 -2.02 -9.58
CA LEU A 2 -6.85 -2.92 -8.75
C LEU A 2 -7.50 -3.00 -7.37
N GLU A 3 -7.90 -4.20 -6.97
CA GLU A 3 -8.42 -4.49 -5.63
C GLU A 3 -7.28 -5.07 -4.79
N VAL A 4 -7.16 -4.60 -3.55
CA VAL A 4 -6.08 -5.00 -2.66
C VAL A 4 -6.59 -5.21 -1.24
N SER A 5 -5.90 -6.08 -0.50
CA SER A 5 -6.12 -6.29 0.93
C SER A 5 -4.77 -6.22 1.65
N ALA A 6 -4.53 -5.16 2.41
CA ALA A 6 -3.30 -5.03 3.21
C ALA A 6 -3.19 -6.11 4.29
N HIS A 7 -4.31 -6.70 4.72
CA HIS A 7 -4.35 -7.74 5.74
C HIS A 7 -4.19 -9.15 5.16
N GLN A 8 -4.80 -9.44 4.01
CA GLN A 8 -4.72 -10.77 3.38
C GLN A 8 -3.54 -10.87 2.40
N GLY A 9 -2.96 -9.74 1.98
CA GLY A 9 -1.89 -9.68 0.99
C GLY A 9 -2.38 -9.70 -0.46
N ASP A 10 -3.69 -9.89 -0.69
CA ASP A 10 -4.27 -9.93 -2.02
C ASP A 10 -3.97 -8.66 -2.81
N GLY A 11 -3.50 -8.81 -4.05
CA GLY A 11 -3.19 -7.69 -4.95
C GLY A 11 -1.97 -6.84 -4.59
N MET A 12 -1.31 -7.10 -3.45
CA MET A 12 -0.20 -6.26 -2.96
C MET A 12 1.06 -6.32 -3.84
N GLN A 13 1.34 -7.46 -4.48
CA GLN A 13 2.47 -7.57 -5.42
C GLN A 13 2.23 -6.73 -6.69
N SER A 14 1.01 -6.76 -7.22
CA SER A 14 0.60 -5.93 -8.36
C SER A 14 0.63 -4.45 -8.01
N LEU A 15 0.24 -4.09 -6.78
CA LEU A 15 0.36 -2.72 -6.27
C LEU A 15 1.84 -2.31 -6.21
N GLN A 16 2.72 -3.11 -5.64
CA GLN A 16 4.16 -2.82 -5.58
C GLN A 16 4.76 -2.60 -6.98
N SER A 17 4.42 -3.45 -7.95
CA SER A 17 4.89 -3.29 -9.32
C SER A 17 4.42 -2.00 -9.99
N GLN A 18 3.27 -1.44 -9.59
CA GLN A 18 2.81 -0.13 -10.11
C GLN A 18 3.47 1.05 -9.41
N LEU A 19 3.98 0.85 -8.20
CA LEU A 19 4.65 1.88 -7.40
C LEU A 19 6.16 1.92 -7.66
N ASP A 20 6.75 0.82 -8.15
CA ASP A 20 8.18 0.70 -8.39
C ASP A 20 8.70 1.79 -9.32
N GLY A 21 9.80 2.45 -8.92
CA GLY A 21 10.37 3.59 -9.66
C GLY A 21 9.58 4.91 -9.58
N HIS A 22 8.51 4.99 -8.77
CA HIS A 22 7.66 6.19 -8.67
C HIS A 22 7.59 6.75 -7.25
N ILE A 23 7.55 8.09 -7.14
CA ILE A 23 7.12 8.77 -5.91
C ILE A 23 5.60 8.82 -5.92
N SER A 24 4.98 8.12 -4.96
CA SER A 24 3.53 7.92 -4.93
C SER A 24 2.91 8.51 -3.66
N VAL A 25 1.70 9.06 -3.78
CA VAL A 25 0.92 9.62 -2.66
C VAL A 25 -0.41 8.90 -2.56
N PHE A 26 -0.72 8.34 -1.39
CA PHE A 26 -2.01 7.72 -1.11
C PHE A 26 -3.02 8.76 -0.61
N VAL A 27 -4.18 8.89 -1.29
CA VAL A 27 -5.23 9.88 -0.97
C VAL A 27 -6.56 9.16 -0.70
N GLY A 28 -7.32 9.62 0.30
CA GLY A 28 -8.62 9.05 0.67
C GLY A 28 -9.07 9.44 2.08
N GLN A 29 -10.35 9.23 2.40
CA GLN A 29 -10.95 9.55 3.71
C GLN A 29 -10.23 8.85 4.88
N SER A 30 -10.39 9.34 6.11
CA SER A 30 -9.82 8.66 7.29
C SER A 30 -10.42 7.25 7.46
N GLY A 31 -9.62 6.29 7.90
CA GLY A 31 -10.07 4.90 8.14
C GLY A 31 -10.13 3.99 6.90
N VAL A 32 -9.89 4.48 5.68
CA VAL A 32 -9.96 3.65 4.45
C VAL A 32 -8.77 2.69 4.24
N GLY A 33 -7.82 2.63 5.18
CA GLY A 33 -6.67 1.71 5.10
C GLY A 33 -5.39 2.27 4.48
N LYS A 34 -5.25 3.60 4.29
CA LYS A 34 -4.01 4.22 3.77
C LYS A 34 -2.76 3.84 4.57
N SER A 35 -2.81 4.01 5.90
CA SER A 35 -1.68 3.65 6.78
C SER A 35 -1.43 2.13 6.78
N SER A 36 -2.48 1.32 6.68
CA SER A 36 -2.34 -0.14 6.55
C SER A 36 -1.61 -0.53 5.27
N LEU A 37 -1.91 0.13 4.15
CA LEU A 37 -1.20 -0.09 2.88
C LEU A 37 0.27 0.34 2.98
N VAL A 38 0.54 1.51 3.58
CA VAL A 38 1.93 1.99 3.78
C VAL A 38 2.73 0.99 4.61
N ASN A 39 2.21 0.56 5.76
CA ASN A 39 2.90 -0.39 6.65
C ASN A 39 3.09 -1.78 6.00
N SER A 40 2.14 -2.20 5.16
CA SER A 40 2.26 -3.46 4.43
C SER A 40 3.30 -3.39 3.31
N LEU A 41 3.47 -2.22 2.67
CA LEU A 41 4.44 -1.98 1.60
C LEU A 41 5.85 -1.70 2.14
N LEU A 42 5.95 -1.08 3.32
CA LEU A 42 7.19 -0.69 3.99
C LEU A 42 7.21 -1.27 5.40
N PRO A 43 7.45 -2.58 5.57
CA PRO A 43 7.36 -3.22 6.86
C PRO A 43 8.39 -2.73 7.90
N GLU A 44 9.45 -2.01 7.50
CA GLU A 44 10.57 -1.66 8.39
C GLU A 44 11.08 -0.22 8.23
N THR A 45 10.25 0.78 8.54
CA THR A 45 10.71 2.19 8.67
C THR A 45 10.80 2.70 10.11
N ASP A 46 10.83 1.82 11.11
CA ASP A 46 11.26 2.19 12.46
C ASP A 46 12.79 2.05 12.56
N THR A 47 13.51 3.10 12.19
CA THR A 47 14.91 3.34 12.60
C THR A 47 15.05 4.77 13.08
#